data_AF-A0A2K4WUC6-F1
#
_entry.id   AF-A0A2K4WUC6-F1
#
_cell.length_a   1.000
_cell.length_b   1.000
_cell.length_c   1.000
_cell.angle_alpha   90.00
_cell.angle_beta   90.00
_cell.angle_gamma   90.00
#
_symmetry.space_group_name_H-M   'P 1'
#
loop_
_entity.id
_entity.type
_entity.pdbx_description
1 polymer ?
#
loop_
_entity_poly.entity_id
_entity_poly.type
_entity_poly.pdbx_seq_one_letter_code
_entity_poly.pdbx_strand_id
1 'polypeptide(L)'
;MHQRQAGFFQFVERYPTAELREHKHLNGKFSTVGIGLSKGYLDCAFLGVYHEDGSLKSEENLPWDFIEDHFGQNIGTTKLLENLAILSVAKVGAPIQV
;
A
#
# COMPACT_ATOMS: atom_id res chain seq x y z
N MET A 1 11.60 -9.12 -10.20
CA MET A 1 10.70 -9.69 -9.17
C MET A 1 10.96 -8.92 -7.89
N HIS A 2 9.95 -8.30 -7.25
CA HIS A 2 10.16 -7.51 -6.04
C HIS A 2 10.61 -8.41 -4.88
N GLN A 3 11.65 -7.99 -4.14
CA GLN A 3 12.13 -8.65 -2.94
C GLN A 3 11.23 -8.32 -1.75
N ARG A 4 9.96 -8.75 -1.85
CA ARG A 4 8.96 -8.61 -0.79
C ARG A 4 9.47 -9.25 0.50
N GLN A 5 9.25 -8.59 1.63
CA GLN A 5 9.74 -9.02 2.94
C GLN A 5 8.57 -9.36 3.87
N ALA A 6 8.90 -9.54 5.15
CA ALA A 6 7.97 -9.99 6.18
C ALA A 6 6.70 -9.13 6.26
N GLY A 7 6.78 -7.81 6.01
CA GLY A 7 5.62 -6.92 6.10
C GLY A 7 4.55 -7.27 5.06
N PHE A 8 4.96 -7.50 3.81
CA PHE A 8 4.08 -7.96 2.74
C PHE A 8 3.47 -9.33 3.07
N PHE A 9 4.28 -10.31 3.46
CA PHE A 9 3.80 -11.68 3.68
C PHE A 9 2.83 -11.76 4.87
N GLN A 10 3.12 -11.05 5.97
CA GLN A 10 2.21 -10.94 7.11
C GLN A 10 0.88 -10.29 6.72
N PHE A 11 0.91 -9.27 5.85
CA PHE A 11 -0.30 -8.62 5.37
C PHE A 11 -1.18 -9.58 4.56
N VAL A 12 -0.62 -10.27 3.57
CA VAL A 12 -1.42 -11.19 2.73
C VAL A 12 -1.84 -12.46 3.46
N GLU A 13 -1.06 -12.92 4.44
CA GLU A 13 -1.45 -14.03 5.32
C GLU A 13 -2.64 -13.63 6.19
N ARG A 14 -2.62 -12.43 6.77
CA ARG A 14 -3.72 -11.90 7.58
C ARG A 14 -4.95 -11.54 6.74
N TYR A 15 -4.76 -11.07 5.51
CA TYR A 15 -5.82 -10.65 4.59
C TYR A 15 -5.71 -11.35 3.23
N PRO A 16 -6.10 -12.64 3.13
CA PRO A 16 -5.96 -13.40 1.88
C PRO A 16 -6.75 -12.84 0.69
N THR A 17 -7.81 -12.09 0.97
CA THR A 17 -8.67 -11.45 -0.02
C THR A 17 -8.39 -9.96 -0.18
N ALA A 18 -7.22 -9.48 0.26
CA ALA A 18 -6.86 -8.07 0.13
C ALA A 18 -6.83 -7.63 -1.33
N GLU A 19 -7.37 -6.43 -1.60
CA GLU A 19 -7.15 -5.79 -2.90
C GLU A 19 -5.75 -5.18 -2.90
N LEU A 20 -4.90 -5.63 -3.83
CA LEU A 20 -3.54 -5.14 -4.02
C LEU A 20 -3.42 -4.44 -5.36
N ARG A 21 -2.71 -3.32 -5.41
CA ARG A 21 -2.34 -2.62 -6.64
C ARG A 21 -0.85 -2.34 -6.65
N GLU A 22 -0.21 -2.63 -7.78
CA GLU A 22 1.19 -2.30 -8.02
C GLU A 22 1.30 -1.12 -8.98
N HIS A 23 2.24 -0.22 -8.68
CA HIS A 23 2.48 0.99 -9.45
C HIS A 23 3.97 1.10 -9.78
N LYS A 24 4.27 1.43 -11.04
CA LYS A 24 5.60 1.87 -11.45
C LYS A 24 5.65 3.39 -11.41
N HIS A 25 6.76 3.96 -10.96
CA HIS A 25 6.96 5.41 -10.87
C HIS A 25 7.91 5.89 -11.96
N LEU A 26 7.85 7.19 -12.28
CA LEU A 26 8.67 7.81 -13.34
C LEU A 26 10.18 7.77 -13.05
N ASN A 27 10.58 7.61 -11.79
CA ASN A 27 11.97 7.41 -11.37
C ASN A 27 12.37 5.93 -11.32
N GLY A 28 11.66 5.05 -12.03
CA GLY A 28 11.93 3.63 -12.13
C GLY A 28 11.55 2.79 -10.90
N LYS A 29 11.30 3.40 -9.74
CA LYS A 29 10.88 2.70 -8.51
C LYS A 29 9.47 2.13 -8.63
N PHE A 30 9.16 1.23 -7.72
CA PHE A 30 7.84 0.59 -7.65
C PHE A 30 7.21 0.82 -6.29
N SER A 31 5.87 0.82 -6.25
CA SER A 31 5.13 0.72 -5.01
C SER A 31 4.03 -0.33 -5.11
N THR A 32 3.66 -0.90 -3.97
CA THR A 32 2.50 -1.78 -3.83
C THR A 32 1.61 -1.18 -2.75
N VAL A 33 0.34 -0.96 -3.05
CA VAL A 33 -0.66 -0.54 -2.08
C VAL A 33 -1.70 -1.63 -1.89
N GLY A 34 -2.26 -1.73 -0.69
CA GLY A 34 -3.22 -2.78 -0.37
C GLY A 34 -4.28 -2.38 0.64
N ILE A 35 -5.44 -3.02 0.57
CA ILE A 35 -6.49 -2.92 1.60
C ILE A 35 -6.83 -4.30 2.15
N GLY A 36 -6.69 -4.43 3.46
CA GLY A 36 -7.09 -5.59 4.24
C GLY A 36 -8.48 -5.37 4.85
N LEU A 37 -9.37 -6.32 4.61
CA LEU A 37 -10.70 -6.35 5.20
C LEU A 37 -10.80 -7.44 6.25
N SER A 38 -11.45 -7.14 7.38
CA SER A 38 -11.83 -8.11 8.41
C SER A 38 -13.36 -8.12 8.53
N LYS A 39 -13.97 -9.29 8.31
CA LYS A 39 -15.44 -9.46 8.32
C LYS A 39 -16.20 -8.47 7.43
N GLY A 40 -15.59 -8.06 6.31
CA GLY A 40 -16.18 -7.10 5.37
C GLY A 40 -15.96 -5.63 5.70
N TYR A 41 -15.30 -5.33 6.83
CA TYR A 41 -14.94 -3.96 7.23
C TYR A 41 -13.46 -3.71 7.00
N LEU A 42 -13.13 -2.45 6.72
CA LEU A 42 -11.75 -1.99 6.61
C LEU A 42 -11.01 -2.18 7.95
N ASP A 43 -9.87 -2.87 7.93
CA ASP A 43 -9.09 -3.20 9.13
C ASP A 43 -7.66 -2.67 9.05
N CYS A 44 -7.03 -2.76 7.86
CA CYS A 44 -5.65 -2.34 7.66
C CYS A 44 -5.41 -1.97 6.19
N ALA A 45 -4.39 -1.16 5.94
CA ALA A 45 -3.86 -0.90 4.62
C ALA A 45 -2.38 -1.27 4.56
N PHE A 46 -1.87 -1.50 3.36
CA PHE A 46 -0.47 -1.82 3.13
C PHE A 46 0.15 -0.82 2.16
N LEU A 47 1.41 -0.45 2.41
CA LEU A 47 2.24 0.33 1.50
C LEU A 47 3.67 -0.24 1.47
N GLY A 48 4.04 -0.81 0.33
CA GLY A 48 5.40 -1.21 0.00
C GLY A 48 6.03 -0.27 -1.01
N VAL A 49 7.31 0.04 -0.85
CA VAL A 49 8.13 0.80 -1.81
C VAL A 49 9.39 0.00 -2.12
N TYR A 50 9.72 -0.10 -3.40
CA TYR A 50 10.84 -0.89 -3.91
C TYR A 50 11.70 -0.08 -4.88
N HIS A 51 12.99 -0.37 -4.90
CA HIS A 51 13.95 0.21 -5.84
C HIS A 51 13.76 -0.38 -7.25
N GLU A 52 14.47 0.19 -8.23
CA GLU A 52 14.44 -0.27 -9.64
C GLU A 52 14.86 -1.73 -9.82
N ASP A 53 15.83 -2.18 -9.02
CA ASP A 53 16.31 -3.56 -9.00
C ASP A 53 15.35 -4.52 -8.25
N GLY A 54 14.25 -3.99 -7.71
CA GLY A 54 13.26 -4.72 -6.93
C GLY A 54 13.65 -4.91 -5.46
N SER A 55 14.77 -4.38 -4.99
CA SER A 55 15.14 -4.40 -3.57
C SER A 55 14.17 -3.56 -2.73
N LEU A 56 13.95 -3.97 -1.48
CA LEU A 56 13.04 -3.28 -0.58
C LEU A 56 13.59 -1.91 -0.18
N LYS A 57 12.76 -0.87 -0.29
CA LYS A 57 13.00 0.43 0.37
C LYS A 57 12.24 0.52 1.70
N SER A 58 10.94 0.20 1.70
CA SER A 58 10.10 0.21 2.90
C SER A 58 8.82 -0.61 2.73
N GLU A 59 8.34 -1.22 3.81
CA GLU A 59 7.06 -1.93 3.88
C GLU A 59 6.35 -1.51 5.17
N GLU A 60 5.09 -1.11 5.04
CA GLU A 60 4.31 -0.57 6.16
C GLU A 60 2.90 -1.16 6.15
N ASN A 61 2.48 -1.68 7.30
CA ASN A 61 1.10 -2.01 7.60
C ASN A 61 0.50 -0.83 8.38
N LEU A 62 -0.48 -0.17 7.77
CA LEU A 62 -1.15 1.00 8.29
C LEU A 62 -2.42 0.53 9.02
N PRO A 63 -2.45 0.56 10.37
CA PRO A 63 -3.60 0.12 11.14
C PRO A 63 -4.80 1.05 10.95
N TRP A 64 -5.99 0.59 11.33
CA TRP A 64 -7.23 1.36 11.23
C TRP A 64 -7.12 2.78 11.82
N ASP A 65 -6.57 2.93 13.02
CA ASP A 65 -6.41 4.24 13.68
C ASP A 65 -5.61 5.23 12.80
N PHE A 66 -4.53 4.76 12.16
CA PHE A 66 -3.76 5.59 11.23
C PHE A 66 -4.61 6.02 10.02
N ILE A 67 -5.43 5.10 9.50
CA ILE A 67 -6.28 5.35 8.34
C ILE A 67 -7.33 6.41 8.68
N GLU A 68 -7.97 6.32 9.84
CA GLU A 68 -8.95 7.31 10.29
C GLU A 68 -8.33 8.69 10.47
N ASP A 69 -7.16 8.75 11.12
CA ASP A 69 -6.47 10.02 11.39
C ASP A 69 -5.97 10.71 10.12
N HIS A 70 -5.53 9.95 9.11
CA HIS A 70 -4.90 10.51 7.91
C HIS A 70 -5.84 10.66 6.72
N PHE A 71 -6.85 9.78 6.60
CA PHE A 71 -7.73 9.73 5.43
C PHE A 71 -9.21 9.98 5.77
N GLY A 72 -9.54 10.08 7.05
CA GLY A 72 -10.88 10.36 7.56
C GLY A 72 -11.68 9.10 7.91
N GLN A 73 -12.67 9.30 8.77
CA GLN A 73 -13.61 8.27 9.20
C GLN A 73 -14.57 7.89 8.05
N ASN A 74 -14.98 6.62 7.97
CA ASN A 74 -15.88 6.06 6.96
C ASN A 74 -15.39 6.17 5.49
N ILE A 75 -14.07 6.17 5.27
CA ILE A 75 -13.52 6.16 3.92
C ILE A 75 -13.87 4.85 3.18
N GLY A 76 -14.40 4.98 1.96
CA GLY A 76 -14.64 3.82 1.08
C GLY A 76 -13.34 3.24 0.51
N THR A 77 -13.32 1.93 0.25
CA THR A 77 -12.13 1.19 -0.21
C THR A 77 -11.52 1.78 -1.49
N THR A 78 -12.32 2.11 -2.50
CA THR A 78 -11.84 2.76 -3.73
C THR A 78 -11.11 4.06 -3.42
N LYS A 79 -11.69 4.90 -2.55
CA LYS A 79 -11.09 6.18 -2.20
C LYS A 79 -9.81 6.02 -1.38
N LEU A 80 -9.78 5.01 -0.50
CA LEU A 80 -8.58 4.68 0.24
C LEU A 80 -7.44 4.21 -0.68
N LEU A 81 -7.71 3.39 -1.70
CA LEU A 81 -6.68 2.98 -2.68
C LEU A 81 -6.11 4.18 -3.45
N GLU A 82 -6.96 5.14 -3.85
CA GLU A 82 -6.50 6.39 -4.47
C GLU A 82 -5.59 7.18 -3.50
N ASN A 83 -6.00 7.33 -2.24
CA ASN A 83 -5.21 8.04 -1.24
C ASN A 83 -3.88 7.34 -0.94
N LEU A 84 -3.86 6.00 -0.92
CA LEU A 84 -2.64 5.21 -0.75
C LEU A 84 -1.70 5.37 -1.96
N ALA A 85 -2.23 5.46 -3.18
CA ALA A 85 -1.43 5.77 -4.37
C ALA A 85 -0.83 7.19 -4.30
N ILE A 86 -1.56 8.17 -3.78
CA ILE A 86 -1.03 9.52 -3.53
C ILE A 86 0.06 9.47 -2.45
N LEU A 87 -0.16 8.73 -1.36
CA LEU A 87 0.84 8.54 -0.31
C LEU A 87 2.10 7.84 -0.85
N SER A 88 1.95 6.87 -1.76
CA SER A 88 3.07 6.19 -2.38
C SER A 88 3.91 7.15 -3.24
N VAL A 89 3.28 8.06 -3.99
CA VAL A 89 3.97 9.14 -4.71
C VAL A 89 4.80 10.00 -3.76
N ALA A 90 4.23 10.39 -2.62
CA ALA A 90 4.95 11.16 -1.61
C ALA A 90 6.15 10.40 -1.03
N LYS A 91 6.01 9.11 -0.71
CA LYS A 91 7.11 8.27 -0.17
C LYS A 91 8.18 7.91 -1.19
N VAL A 92 7.79 7.72 -2.44
CA VAL A 92 8.71 7.40 -3.54
C VAL A 92 9.47 8.66 -3.99
N GLY A 93 8.84 9.82 -3.91
CA GLY A 93 9.35 11.10 -4.40
C GLY A 93 9.23 11.23 -5.92
N ALA A 94 8.31 10.49 -6.56
CA ALA A 94 8.05 10.58 -7.99
C ALA A 94 6.62 10.16 -8.34
N PRO A 95 6.00 10.75 -9.39
CA PRO A 95 4.68 10.37 -9.87
C PRO A 95 4.62 8.92 -10.35
N ILE A 96 3.41 8.34 -10.34
CA ILE A 96 3.11 7.06 -10.98
C ILE A 96 3.15 7.23 -12.50
N GLN A 97 3.74 6.26 -13.19
CA GLN A 97 3.73 6.15 -14.64
C GLN A 97 2.34 5.65 -15.09
N VAL A 98 1.66 6.44 -15.92
CA VAL A 98 0.34 6.13 -16.50
C VAL A 98 0.49 5.37 -17.81
#